data_AF-A0A2N4WZT8-F1
#
_entry.id   AF-A0A2N4WZT8-F1
#
_cell.length_a   1.000
_cell.length_b   1.000
_cell.length_c   1.000
_cell.angle_alpha   90.00
_cell.angle_beta   90.00
_cell.angle_gamma   90.00
#
_symmetry.space_group_name_H-M   'P 1'
#
loop_
_entity.id
_entity.type
_entity.pdbx_description
1 polymer ?
#
loop_
_entity_poly.entity_id
_entity_poly.type
_entity_poly.pdbx_seq_one_letter_code
_entity_poly.pdbx_strand_id
1 'polypeptide(L)' 'MKLTTFELMRIWADITGLLLFAFWAGALLLGFQTSEMLPMLITAVGGFQLFHVVQDLMIRRRSA' A
#
# COMPACT_ATOMS: atom_id res chain seq x y z
N MET A 1 -9.61 14.49 -15.32
CA MET A 1 -8.13 14.34 -15.26
C MET A 1 -7.76 13.01 -15.89
N LYS A 2 -6.74 12.96 -16.75
CA LYS A 2 -6.16 11.68 -17.21
C LYS A 2 -5.16 11.23 -16.15
N LEU A 3 -5.33 10.01 -15.63
CA LEU A 3 -4.35 9.41 -14.73
C LEU A 3 -3.09 9.07 -15.51
N THR A 4 -1.94 9.39 -14.96
CA THR A 4 -0.65 8.93 -15.48
C THR A 4 -0.49 7.43 -15.25
N THR A 5 0.33 6.76 -16.05
CA THR A 5 0.65 5.33 -15.86
C THR A 5 1.19 5.04 -14.46
N PHE A 6 1.94 5.99 -13.89
CA PHE A 6 2.49 5.88 -12.55
C PHE A 6 1.42 5.98 -11.46
N GLU A 7 0.49 6.94 -11.56
CA GLU A 7 -0.65 7.03 -10.63
C GLU A 7 -1.52 5.78 -10.69
N LEU A 8 -1.76 5.24 -11.90
CA LEU A 8 -2.52 4.00 -12.06
C LEU A 8 -1.80 2.82 -11.39
N MET A 9 -0.47 2.71 -11.53
CA MET A 9 0.33 1.70 -10.85
C MET A 9 0.24 1.82 -9.33
N ARG A 10 0.29 3.04 -8.78
CA ARG A 10 0.14 3.29 -7.34
C ARG A 10 -1.24 2.84 -6.84
N ILE A 11 -2.30 3.20 -7.57
CA ILE A 11 -3.68 2.79 -7.23
C ILE A 11 -3.79 1.25 -7.19
N TRP A 12 -3.23 0.56 -8.19
CA TRP A 12 -3.23 -0.90 -8.19
C TRP A 12 -2.44 -1.49 -7.01
N ALA A 13 -1.27 -0.93 -6.70
CA ALA A 13 -0.48 -1.35 -5.54
C ALA A 13 -1.26 -1.17 -4.23
N ASP A 14 -1.95 -0.04 -4.06
CA ASP A 14 -2.80 0.22 -2.88
C ASP A 14 -3.93 -0.80 -2.74
N ILE A 15 -4.63 -1.08 -3.84
CA ILE A 15 -5.70 -2.09 -3.88
C ILE A 15 -5.13 -3.47 -3.50
N THR A 16 -3.99 -3.85 -4.08
CA THR A 16 -3.34 -5.12 -3.75
C THR A 16 -2.92 -5.17 -2.28
N GLY A 17 -2.34 -4.11 -1.72
CA GLY A 17 -1.98 -4.04 -0.32
C GLY A 17 -3.18 -4.21 0.62
N LEU A 18 -4.30 -3.55 0.30
CA LEU A 18 -5.54 -3.69 1.05
C LEU A 18 -6.13 -5.10 0.99
N LEU A 19 -6.10 -5.73 -0.19
CA LEU A 19 -6.57 -7.11 -0.35
C LEU A 19 -5.70 -8.11 0.41
N LEU A 20 -4.37 -7.96 0.35
CA LEU A 20 -3.43 -8.78 1.11
C LEU A 20 -3.65 -8.61 2.61
N PHE A 21 -3.84 -7.37 3.08
CA PHE A 21 -4.14 -7.10 4.48
C PHE A 21 -5.46 -7.72 4.93
N ALA A 22 -6.54 -7.54 4.15
CA ALA A 22 -7.83 -8.13 4.46
C ALA A 22 -7.77 -9.66 4.53
N PHE A 23 -7.06 -10.28 3.59
CA PHE A 23 -6.83 -11.73 3.59
C PHE A 23 -6.03 -12.20 4.81
N TRP A 24 -4.90 -11.56 5.10
CA TRP A 24 -4.06 -11.90 6.25
C TRP A 24 -4.81 -11.71 7.57
N ALA A 25 -5.50 -10.59 7.75
CA ALA A 25 -6.28 -10.31 8.94
C ALA A 25 -7.45 -11.31 9.09
N GLY A 26 -8.15 -11.62 8.00
CA GLY A 26 -9.21 -12.64 8.00
C GLY A 26 -8.70 -14.03 8.38
N ALA A 27 -7.53 -14.43 7.86
CA ALA A 27 -6.91 -15.70 8.20
C ALA A 27 -6.52 -15.77 9.68
N LEU A 28 -5.98 -14.69 10.25
CA LEU A 28 -5.69 -14.61 11.68
C LEU A 28 -6.95 -14.68 12.55
N LEU A 29 -8.02 -13.99 12.17
CA LEU A 29 -9.29 -14.01 12.89
C LEU A 29 -9.95 -15.40 12.91
N LEU A 30 -9.72 -16.20 11.87
CA LEU A 30 -10.21 -17.58 11.77
C LEU A 30 -9.26 -18.62 12.40
N GLY A 31 -8.12 -18.18 12.97
CA GLY A 31 -7.15 -19.06 13.63
C GLY A 31 -6.25 -19.86 12.67
N PHE A 32 -6.15 -19.46 11.40
CA PHE A 32 -5.24 -20.10 10.44
C PHE A 32 -3.79 -19.65 10.66
N GLN A 33 -2.86 -20.57 10.42
CA GLN A 33 -1.44 -20.22 10.32
C GLN A 33 -1.19 -19.51 8.98
N THR A 34 -0.78 -18.24 9.05
CA THR A 34 -0.41 -17.44 7.88
C THR A 34 1.09 -17.43 7.67
N SER A 35 1.53 -17.43 6.42
CA SER A 35 2.94 -17.22 6.08
C SER A 35 3.44 -15.84 6.54
N GLU A 36 4.63 -15.79 7.14
CA GLU A 36 5.31 -14.53 7.53
C GLU A 36 5.61 -13.61 6.33
N MET A 37 5.60 -14.15 5.12
CA MET A 37 5.76 -13.35 3.90
C MET A 37 4.59 -12.39 3.67
N LEU A 38 3.37 -12.73 4.11
CA LEU A 38 2.19 -11.87 3.95
C LEU A 38 2.35 -10.51 4.67
N PRO A 39 2.61 -10.44 5.98
CA PRO A 39 2.81 -9.17 6.67
C PRO A 39 4.04 -8.41 6.14
N MET A 40 5.10 -9.10 5.69
CA MET A 40 6.23 -8.45 5.03
C MET A 40 5.81 -7.75 3.73
N LEU A 41 5.02 -8.40 2.87
CA LEU A 41 4.52 -7.80 1.63
C LEU A 41 3.57 -6.63 1.91
N ILE A 42 2.66 -6.79 2.88
CA ILE A 42 1.75 -5.71 3.29
C ILE A 42 2.54 -4.49 3.76
N THR A 43 3.55 -4.68 4.60
CA THR A 43 4.40 -3.58 5.10
C THR A 43 5.25 -2.95 4.01
N ALA A 44 5.78 -3.72 3.06
CA ALA A 44 6.51 -3.20 1.91
C ALA A 44 5.64 -2.30 1.02
N VAL A 45 4.41 -2.75 0.69
CA VAL A 45 3.45 -1.96 -0.10
C VAL A 45 3.00 -0.71 0.66
N GLY A 46 2.71 -0.84 1.96
CA GLY A 46 2.33 0.29 2.81
C GLY A 46 3.45 1.33 2.93
N GLY A 47 4.69 0.89 3.13
CA GLY A 47 5.87 1.75 3.19
C GLY A 47 6.12 2.49 1.88
N PHE A 48 5.98 1.79 0.75
CA PHE A 48 6.02 2.40 -0.58
C PHE A 48 5.00 3.54 -0.71
N GLN A 49 3.74 3.30 -0.31
CA GLN A 49 2.71 4.32 -0.48
C GLN A 49 2.91 5.53 0.45
N LEU A 50 3.24 5.28 1.72
CA LEU A 50 3.54 6.35 2.68
C LEU A 50 4.69 7.23 2.20
N PHE A 51 5.75 6.63 1.65
CA PHE A 51 6.87 7.38 1.09
C PHE A 51 6.43 8.37 0.01
N HIS A 52 5.60 7.93 -0.94
CA HIS A 52 5.11 8.80 -2.01
C HIS A 52 4.15 9.88 -1.49
N VAL A 53 3.29 9.57 -0.52
CA VAL A 53 2.45 10.59 0.14
C VAL A 53 3.32 11.66 0.81
N VAL A 54 4.39 11.26 1.50
CA VAL A 54 5.33 12.21 2.10
C VAL A 54 6.02 13.06 1.04
N GLN A 55 6.49 12.46 -0.06
CA GLN A 55 7.07 13.22 -1.18
C GLN A 55 6.08 14.23 -1.76
N ASP A 56 4.84 13.83 -2.02
CA ASP A 56 3.78 14.69 -2.54
C ASP A 56 3.52 15.89 -1.60
N LEU A 57 3.49 15.65 -0.29
CA LEU A 57 3.33 16.71 0.72
C LEU A 57 4.54 17.66 0.76
N MET A 58 5.76 17.14 0.69
CA MET A 58 6.98 17.94 0.70
C MET A 58 7.10 18.82 -0.53
N ILE A 59 6.77 18.31 -1.72
CA ILE A 59 6.79 19.07 -2.97
C ILE A 59 5.76 20.20 -2.89
N ARG A 60 4.52 19.90 -2.48
CA ARG A 60 3.47 20.92 -2.30
C ARG A 60 3.88 22.03 -1.36
N ARG A 61 4.60 21.71 -0.27
CA ARG A 61 5.12 22.71 0.69
C ARG A 61 6.24 23.58 0.12
N ARG A 62 7.01 23.11 -0.87
CA ARG A 62 8.09 23.89 -1.51
C ARG A 62 7.57 24.77 -2.65
N SER A 63 6.42 24.42 -3.22
CA SER A 63 5.78 25.17 -4.31
C SER A 63 4.78 26.24 -3.82
N ALA A 64 4.62 26.39 -2.51
CA ALA A 64 3.81 27.43 -1.84
C ALA A 64 4.73 28.47 -1.20
#